data_AF-A0A3G1GJX9-F1
#
_entry.id   AF-A0A3G1GJX9-F1
#
_cell.length_a   1.000
_cell.length_b   1.000
_cell.length_c   1.000
_cell.angle_alpha   90.00
_cell.angle_beta   90.00
_cell.angle_gamma   90.00
#
_symmetry.space_group_name_H-M   'P 1'
#
loop_
_entity.id
_entity.type
_entity.pdbx_description
1 polymer ?
#
loop_
_entity_poly.entity_id
_entity_poly.type
_entity_poly.pdbx_seq_one_letter_code
_entity_poly.pdbx_strand_id
1 'polypeptide(L)' 'MCRFRCRDCAYEEDVPGYVVEEFIWWEDMDKEYAKTKPDRMPTMICPKCEGTLVFKRETVDT' A
#
# COMPACT_ATOMS: atom_id res chain seq x y z
N MET A 1 2.16 12.12 1.87
CA MET A 1 2.85 10.89 1.41
C MET A 1 2.34 9.75 2.26
N CYS A 2 2.23 8.54 1.73
CA CYS A 2 1.72 7.36 2.44
C CYS A 2 2.90 6.48 2.83
N ARG A 3 3.10 6.18 4.13
CA ARG A 3 4.20 5.31 4.54
C ARG A 3 3.80 3.85 4.49
N PHE A 4 4.67 3.02 3.94
CA PHE A 4 4.53 1.58 3.90
C PHE A 4 5.65 0.93 4.70
N ARG A 5 5.34 -0.22 5.32
CA ARG A 5 6.30 -1.01 6.09
C ARG A 5 6.25 -2.46 5.67
N CYS A 6 7.41 -3.05 5.42
CA CYS A 6 7.53 -4.47 5.12
C CYS A 6 7.26 -5.30 6.38
N ARG A 7 6.41 -6.31 6.27
CA ARG A 7 6.11 -7.22 7.39
C ARG A 7 7.29 -8.12 7.77
N ASP A 8 8.16 -8.40 6.81
CA ASP A 8 9.18 -9.45 6.95
C ASP A 8 10.53 -8.87 7.42
N CYS A 9 10.97 -7.74 6.85
CA CYS A 9 12.26 -7.12 7.18
C CYS A 9 12.15 -5.73 7.83
N ALA A 10 10.93 -5.25 8.10
CA ALA A 10 10.65 -3.93 8.69
C ALA A 10 11.15 -2.71 7.90
N TYR A 11 11.61 -2.88 6.65
CA TYR A 11 11.92 -1.77 5.74
C TYR A 11 10.71 -0.82 5.59
N GLU A 12 10.95 0.49 5.64
CA GLU A 12 9.93 1.53 5.47
C GLU A 12 10.21 2.37 4.22
N GLU A 13 9.15 2.75 3.52
CA GLU A 13 9.21 3.58 2.33
C GLU A 13 8.05 4.57 2.31
N ASP A 14 8.35 5.80 1.91
CA ASP A 14 7.35 6.85 1.71
C ASP A 14 6.90 6.82 0.24
N VAL A 15 5.63 6.47 0.03
CA VAL A 15 5.03 6.37 -1.29
C VAL A 15 4.23 7.63 -1.60
N PRO A 16 4.42 8.25 -2.77
CA PRO A 16 3.63 9.41 -3.17
C PRO A 16 2.14 9.07 -3.28
N GLY A 17 1.28 10.04 -2.94
CA GLY A 17 -0.18 9.84 -2.96
C GLY A 17 -0.73 9.45 -4.33
N TYR A 18 -0.17 9.99 -5.42
CA TYR A 18 -0.60 9.66 -6.78
C TYR A 18 -0.41 8.17 -7.14
N VAL A 19 0.61 7.50 -6.59
CA VAL A 19 0.82 6.06 -6.80
C VAL A 19 -0.29 5.26 -6.11
N VAL A 20 -0.72 5.70 -4.93
CA VAL A 20 -1.83 5.09 -4.20
C VAL A 20 -3.16 5.32 -4.93
N GLU A 21 -3.38 6.54 -5.42
CA GLU A 21 -4.59 6.88 -6.21
C GLU A 21 -4.68 6.07 -7.50
N GLU A 22 -3.59 5.91 -8.25
CA GLU A 22 -3.55 5.07 -9.45
C GLU A 22 -3.91 3.62 -9.11
N PHE A 23 -3.36 3.06 -8.02
CA PHE A 23 -3.73 1.72 -7.57
C PHE A 23 -5.22 1.60 -7.22
N ILE A 24 -5.77 2.55 -6.47
CA ILE A 24 -7.21 2.57 -6.13
C ILE A 24 -8.07 2.63 -7.40
N TRP A 25 -7.65 3.41 -8.41
CA TRP A 25 -8.34 3.51 -9.69
C TRP A 25 -8.39 2.16 -10.43
N TRP A 26 -7.29 1.39 -10.38
CA TRP A 26 -7.25 0.03 -10.90
C TRP A 26 -8.13 -0.94 -10.08
N GLU A 27 -8.18 -0.79 -8.75
CA GLU A 27 -9.08 -1.58 -7.89
C GLU A 27 -10.57 -1.26 -8.15
N ASP A 28 -10.94 -0.01 -8.44
CA ASP A 28 -12.31 0.35 -8.80
C ASP A 28 -12.74 -0.26 -10.15
N MET A 29 -11.77 -0.52 -11.05
CA MET A 29 -11.99 -1.28 -12.27
C MET A 29 -12.12 -2.80 -12.03
N ASP A 30 -11.46 -3.33 -11.00
CA ASP A 30 -11.56 -4.75 -10.58
C ASP A 30 -12.30 -4.91 -9.24
N LYS A 31 -13.63 -4.85 -9.33
CA LYS A 31 -14.56 -4.92 -8.18
C LYS A 31 -14.42 -6.20 -7.34
N GLU A 32 -13.89 -7.30 -7.88
CA GLU A 32 -13.65 -8.52 -7.12
C GLU A 32 -12.36 -8.42 -6.30
N TYR A 33 -11.31 -7.84 -6.87
CA TYR A 33 -10.07 -7.56 -6.16
C TYR A 33 -10.28 -6.55 -5.02
N ALA A 34 -11.06 -5.48 -5.25
CA ALA A 34 -11.37 -4.47 -4.24
C ALA A 34 -12.04 -5.05 -2.97
N LYS A 35 -12.84 -6.12 -3.10
CA LYS A 35 -13.47 -6.80 -1.95
C LYS A 35 -12.47 -7.48 -1.02
N THR A 36 -11.25 -7.76 -1.50
CA THR A 36 -10.20 -8.43 -0.72
C THR A 36 -9.41 -7.46 0.18
N LYS A 37 -9.61 -6.15 0.02
CA LYS A 37 -8.83 -5.09 0.70
C LYS A 37 -9.73 -4.29 1.66
N PRO A 38 -9.68 -4.53 2.98
CA PRO A 38 -10.54 -3.85 3.93
C PRO A 38 -10.27 -2.34 4.09
N ASP A 39 -9.09 -1.87 3.70
CA ASP A 39 -8.69 -0.45 3.79
C ASP A 39 -8.45 0.21 2.43
N ARG A 40 -8.75 -0.48 1.32
CA ARG A 40 -8.52 -0.01 -0.07
C ARG A 40 -7.09 0.51 -0.30
N MET A 41 -6.13 0.02 0.48
CA MET A 41 -4.73 0.37 0.34
C MET A 41 -4.01 -0.71 -0.45
N PRO A 42 -3.11 -0.32 -1.38
CA PRO A 42 -2.37 -1.29 -2.16
C PRO A 42 -1.46 -2.13 -1.27
N THR A 43 -1.11 -3.30 -1.77
CA THR A 43 -0.02 -4.10 -1.19
C THR A 43 1.11 -4.11 -2.19
N MET A 44 2.31 -3.78 -1.75
CA MET A 44 3.48 -3.66 -2.61
C MET A 44 4.54 -4.70 -2.24
N ILE A 45 5.52 -4.85 -3.13
CA ILE A 45 6.65 -5.76 -2.95
C ILE A 45 7.82 -4.98 -2.35
N CYS A 46 8.37 -5.50 -1.25
CA CYS A 46 9.53 -4.91 -0.58
C CYS A 46 10.78 -5.00 -1.47
N PRO A 47 11.46 -3.88 -1.76
CA PRO A 47 12.65 -3.89 -2.61
C PRO A 47 13.88 -4.50 -1.92
N LYS A 48 13.81 -4.81 -0.62
CA LYS A 48 14.91 -5.37 0.17
C LYS A 48 14.87 -6.88 0.30
N CYS A 49 13.68 -7.47 0.43
CA CYS A 49 13.52 -8.88 0.75
C CYS A 49 12.41 -9.56 -0.06
N GLU A 50 11.84 -8.87 -1.06
CA GLU A 50 10.68 -9.34 -1.85
C GLU A 50 9.43 -9.66 -1.03
N GLY A 51 9.44 -9.27 0.25
CA GLY A 51 8.36 -9.44 1.19
C GLY A 51 7.20 -8.48 0.97
N THR A 52 6.20 -8.56 1.83
CA THR A 52 4.98 -7.76 1.67
C THR A 52 5.08 -6.40 2.37
N LEU A 53 5.00 -5.30 1.60
CA LEU A 53 4.86 -3.93 2.09
C LEU A 53 3.37 -3.61 2.31
N VAL A 54 3.02 -3.21 3.54
CA VAL A 54 1.67 -2.80 3.92
C VAL A 54 1.62 -1.36 4.39
N PHE A 55 0.48 -0.72 4.17
CA PHE A 55 0.25 0.66 4.58
C PHE A 55 0.35 0.81 6.11
N LYS A 56 1.13 1.79 6.57
CA LYS A 56 1.32 2.13 7.98
C LYS A 56 0.44 3.33 8.32
N ARG A 57 -0.72 3.05 8.94
CA ARG A 57 -1.77 4.04 9.28
C ARG A 57 -1.30 5.24 10.11
N GLU A 58 -0.20 5.13 10.85
CA GLU A 58 0.36 6.20 11.69
C GLU A 58 0.90 7.42 10.90
N THR A 59 0.86 7.39 9.56
CA THR A 59 1.46 8.43 8.69
C THR A 59 0.48 9.23 7.86
N VAL A 60 -0.83 9.05 8.06
CA VAL A 60 -1.79 10.04 7.58
C VAL A 60 -1.76 11.17 8.60
N ASP A 61 -0.91 12.18 8.35
CA ASP A 61 -0.97 13.43 9.09
C ASP A 61 -2.43 13.91 9.13
N THR A 62 -2.85 14.28 10.35
CA THR A 62 -4.15 14.89 10.65
C THR A 62 -4.15 16.35 10.23
#